data_AF-A0A815BUZ6-F1
#
_entry.id   AF-A0A815BUZ6-F1
#
_cell.length_a   1.000
_cell.length_b   1.000
_cell.length_c   1.000
_cell.angle_alpha   90.00
_cell.angle_beta   90.00
_cell.angle_gamma   90.00
#
_symmetry.space_group_name_H-M   'P 1'
#
loop_
_entity.id
_entity.type
_entity.pdbx_description
1 polymer ?
#
loop_
_entity_poly.entity_id
_entity_poly.type
_entity_poly.pdbx_seq_one_letter_code
_entity_poly.pdbx_strand_id
1 'polypeptide(L)'
;MATTTETIEVPSYVSDEENIDDSVYAEHKKRAAKKSRIWIKEKTFNNAGEAEHAITEEGGWSEFYTNTTDEGKKTIFRCNKVKLRGKQCDAGIYLLFNSANEEVILFRDKSDHTHDLIQQNSTKIPNDIKMVIKEFYDLKLKPKAIIEALYERGITAPSIRQLNNFLRTLKTERFGSTKISLGEIEDWCIQSSKTIPDSDDTGFVVSYEIIYDDDNNNSVEDGDHDDDNGNKFRFFVSTKRLLRIASMSKKIHADATYKLNWQGFPVLVVGTTDLDRHFHSFGVAVCSNEKTQDFTFIFQALQDGVKKLDLPEIDPDVLIADGSDAIRNGFEAVFGEKYTVMCWAHMRRKVVKKIEAMVEEIDRDDLIEDVEALQLAQGERIFTKASILFIKKWKKKQPTFVEYFENEWLASHNGWYEGVQHLTPSTNNALEATNRVIKDENTFRERLPLSRFKVLTFEIVEKWSKLYERNLKQFYDKPTVTLDIWTKSYQWAKLNKSILSNKLDDAMEYYVPAGEEVSISINAIDIVKKMKWYSFDQYKTKAFSIWRVVLPMDGTKWLDSQCNCPAFFKKFMCKHIVGLAIRLNYCKPPPAAKSVKFGEKRRRGRPSKAKKALLIQ
;
A
#
# COMPACT_ATOMS: atom_id res chain seq x y z
N MET A 1 29.31 14.77 14.22
CA MET A 1 29.55 13.34 13.98
C MET A 1 28.89 13.04 12.66
N ALA A 2 29.71 12.72 11.65
CA ALA A 2 29.26 12.49 10.29
C ALA A 2 28.55 11.14 10.23
N THR A 3 27.31 11.14 9.78
CA THR A 3 26.54 9.92 9.53
C THR A 3 26.77 9.54 8.09
N THR A 4 27.54 8.48 7.87
CA THR A 4 27.75 7.82 6.59
C THR A 4 26.43 7.25 6.08
N THR A 5 26.00 7.72 4.91
CA THR A 5 24.88 7.17 4.15
C THR A 5 25.39 5.92 3.41
N GLU A 6 25.03 4.73 3.88
CA GLU A 6 25.18 3.51 3.09
C GLU A 6 23.98 3.36 2.15
N THR A 7 24.24 3.51 0.86
CA THR A 7 23.37 3.07 -0.23
C THR A 7 23.34 1.54 -0.25
N ILE A 8 22.20 0.96 0.09
CA ILE A 8 21.92 -0.46 -0.10
C ILE A 8 21.20 -0.61 -1.44
N GLU A 9 21.88 -1.19 -2.43
CA GLU A 9 21.24 -1.66 -3.66
C GLU A 9 20.37 -2.88 -3.34
N VAL A 10 19.10 -2.81 -3.73
CA VAL A 10 18.13 -3.89 -3.54
C VAL A 10 18.06 -4.70 -4.84
N PRO A 11 18.31 -6.02 -4.82
CA PRO A 11 18.21 -6.84 -6.02
C PRO A 11 16.75 -6.96 -6.50
N SER A 12 16.59 -7.11 -7.81
CA SER A 12 15.29 -7.27 -8.48
C SER A 12 14.48 -8.44 -7.92
N TYR A 13 13.19 -8.19 -7.70
CA TYR A 13 12.22 -9.15 -7.19
C TYR A 13 12.00 -10.32 -8.17
N VAL A 14 12.26 -11.54 -7.69
CA VAL A 14 11.78 -12.80 -8.28
C VAL A 14 10.47 -13.16 -7.59
N SER A 15 9.43 -13.45 -8.36
CA SER A 15 8.12 -13.86 -7.83
C SER A 15 8.18 -15.29 -7.30
N ASP A 16 7.89 -15.49 -6.02
CA ASP A 16 7.67 -16.81 -5.42
C ASP A 16 6.25 -17.37 -5.76
N GLU A 17 5.85 -17.26 -7.02
CA GLU A 17 4.74 -18.03 -7.60
C GLU A 17 5.31 -19.01 -8.63
N GLU A 18 6.22 -19.87 -8.20
CA GLU A 18 6.45 -21.15 -8.86
C GLU A 18 6.57 -22.25 -7.81
N ASN A 19 5.89 -23.35 -8.11
CA ASN A 19 5.85 -24.64 -7.42
C ASN A 19 6.94 -24.81 -6.36
N ILE A 20 6.53 -25.00 -5.10
CA ILE A 20 7.37 -25.76 -4.17
C ILE A 20 7.38 -27.17 -4.75
N ASP A 21 8.38 -27.43 -5.59
CA ASP A 21 8.81 -28.75 -5.97
C ASP A 21 9.03 -29.54 -4.67
N ASP A 22 8.29 -30.64 -4.53
CA ASP A 22 8.33 -31.57 -3.41
C ASP A 22 9.67 -32.35 -3.35
N SER A 23 10.77 -31.79 -3.86
CA SER A 23 12.06 -32.46 -4.02
C SER A 23 13.09 -32.17 -2.92
N VAL A 24 12.88 -31.19 -2.03
CA VAL A 24 13.90 -30.82 -1.01
C VAL A 24 13.79 -31.58 0.32
N TYR A 25 12.94 -32.61 0.39
CA TYR A 25 13.08 -33.66 1.42
C TYR A 25 12.92 -35.07 0.83
N ALA A 26 13.52 -35.30 -0.34
CA ALA A 26 13.87 -36.65 -0.74
C ALA A 26 15.29 -36.98 -0.24
N GLU A 27 15.49 -37.04 1.08
CA GLU A 27 16.47 -37.99 1.57
C GLU A 27 15.99 -39.35 1.05
N HIS A 28 16.69 -39.90 0.06
CA HIS A 28 16.56 -41.31 -0.29
C HIS A 28 16.73 -42.08 1.02
N LYS A 29 15.61 -42.52 1.61
CA LYS A 29 15.62 -43.46 2.72
C LYS A 29 16.42 -44.64 2.21
N LYS A 30 17.68 -44.74 2.66
CA LYS A 30 18.43 -45.99 2.60
C LYS A 30 17.46 -47.05 3.06
N ARG A 31 17.16 -48.05 2.21
CA ARG A 31 16.38 -49.21 2.64
C ARG A 31 17.04 -49.70 3.92
N ALA A 32 16.33 -49.55 5.04
CA ALA A 32 16.83 -50.05 6.32
C ALA A 32 17.20 -51.51 6.09
N ALA A 33 18.41 -51.90 6.54
CA ALA A 33 18.87 -53.28 6.44
C ALA A 33 17.74 -54.20 6.91
N LYS A 34 17.36 -55.18 6.08
CA LYS A 34 16.27 -56.11 6.38
C LYS A 34 16.60 -56.77 7.72
N LYS A 35 15.95 -56.37 8.81
CA LYS A 35 16.21 -56.93 10.14
C LYS A 35 15.97 -58.44 10.04
N SER A 36 17.02 -59.21 10.30
CA SER A 36 16.93 -60.67 10.42
C SER A 36 16.14 -60.97 11.70
N ARG A 37 14.86 -61.33 11.56
CA ARG A 37 14.05 -61.82 12.68
C ARG A 37 14.49 -63.22 13.07
N ILE A 38 14.56 -63.49 14.36
CA ILE A 38 14.91 -64.82 14.89
C ILE A 38 13.62 -65.40 15.45
N TRP A 39 13.06 -66.33 14.70
CA TRP A 39 11.78 -66.96 14.99
C TRP A 39 11.96 -68.21 15.85
N ILE A 40 11.26 -68.26 16.98
CA ILE A 40 11.30 -69.36 17.92
C ILE A 40 9.95 -70.08 17.87
N LYS A 41 9.96 -71.40 17.67
CA LYS A 41 8.75 -72.23 17.72
C LYS A 41 8.20 -72.20 19.14
N GLU A 42 6.97 -71.73 19.28
CA GLU A 42 6.32 -71.56 20.59
C GLU A 42 5.32 -72.70 20.85
N LYS A 43 4.40 -72.94 19.91
CA LYS A 43 3.32 -73.91 20.10
C LYS A 43 2.88 -74.54 18.78
N THR A 44 2.43 -75.79 18.83
CA THR A 44 1.78 -76.49 17.71
C THR A 44 0.31 -76.72 18.06
N PHE A 45 -0.58 -76.45 17.13
CA PHE A 45 -2.03 -76.60 17.22
C PHE A 45 -2.49 -77.67 16.23
N ASN A 46 -3.59 -78.35 16.56
CA ASN A 46 -4.07 -79.46 15.73
C ASN A 46 -4.84 -79.00 14.49
N ASN A 47 -5.35 -77.77 14.50
CA ASN A 47 -6.11 -77.18 13.41
C ASN A 47 -6.00 -75.64 13.39
N ALA A 48 -6.45 -75.05 12.28
CA ALA A 48 -6.46 -73.60 12.07
C ALA A 48 -7.28 -72.81 13.09
N GLY A 49 -8.46 -73.32 13.48
CA GLY A 49 -9.37 -72.62 14.39
C GLY A 49 -8.77 -72.42 15.78
N GLU A 50 -8.07 -73.43 16.31
CA GLU A 50 -7.36 -73.32 17.60
C GLU A 50 -6.23 -72.29 17.56
N ALA A 51 -5.48 -72.23 16.46
CA ALA A 51 -4.36 -71.31 16.31
C ALA A 51 -4.84 -69.85 16.17
N GLU A 52 -5.90 -69.61 15.40
CA GLU A 52 -6.50 -68.28 15.22
C GLU A 52 -7.16 -67.78 16.51
N HIS A 53 -7.83 -68.67 17.26
CA HIS A 53 -8.39 -68.35 18.57
C HIS A 53 -7.29 -67.92 19.54
N ALA A 54 -6.16 -68.64 19.61
CA ALA A 54 -5.06 -68.32 20.50
C ALA A 54 -4.46 -66.92 20.25
N ILE A 55 -4.30 -66.51 18.99
CA ILE A 55 -3.83 -65.15 18.63
C ILE A 55 -4.87 -64.09 19.00
N THR A 56 -6.15 -64.40 18.77
CA THR A 56 -7.26 -63.47 19.07
C THR A 56 -7.40 -63.27 20.58
N GLU A 57 -7.26 -64.33 21.37
CA GLU A 57 -7.31 -64.32 22.83
C GLU A 57 -6.11 -63.59 23.47
N GLU A 58 -4.90 -63.79 22.94
CA GLU A 58 -3.70 -63.01 23.35
C GLU A 58 -3.90 -61.50 23.12
N GLY A 59 -4.62 -61.16 22.04
CA GLY A 59 -4.88 -59.78 21.66
C GLY A 59 -3.61 -59.03 21.23
N GLY A 60 -3.76 -57.79 20.76
CA GLY A 60 -2.60 -56.95 20.42
C GLY A 60 -1.94 -57.25 19.06
N TRP A 61 -2.47 -58.20 18.29
CA TRP A 61 -1.97 -58.57 16.96
C TRP A 61 -2.95 -58.21 15.83
N SER A 62 -2.44 -58.01 14.63
CA SER A 62 -3.21 -57.82 13.40
C SER A 62 -2.47 -58.48 12.24
N GLU A 63 -3.19 -59.14 11.35
CA GLU A 63 -2.60 -59.77 10.16
C GLU A 63 -1.91 -58.71 9.30
N PHE A 64 -0.69 -59.01 8.85
CA PHE A 64 0.11 -58.09 8.06
C PHE A 64 0.23 -58.54 6.60
N TYR A 65 0.71 -59.76 6.39
CA TYR A 65 0.72 -60.41 5.08
C TYR A 65 0.88 -61.93 5.22
N THR A 66 0.53 -62.63 4.15
CA THR A 66 0.71 -64.07 4.03
C THR A 66 1.71 -64.39 2.92
N ASN A 67 2.57 -65.38 3.14
CA ASN A 67 3.39 -66.00 2.10
C ASN A 67 3.10 -67.50 2.04
N THR A 68 3.02 -68.07 0.84
CA THR A 68 2.92 -69.54 0.67
C THR A 68 4.28 -70.09 0.26
N THR A 69 4.70 -71.17 0.90
CA THR A 69 5.96 -71.90 0.64
C THR A 69 5.68 -73.39 0.52
N ASP A 70 6.66 -74.20 0.12
CA ASP A 70 6.52 -75.67 0.04
C ASP A 70 6.16 -76.31 1.39
N GLU A 71 6.58 -75.67 2.49
CA GLU A 71 6.25 -76.04 3.88
C GLU A 71 4.78 -75.71 4.26
N GLY A 72 4.07 -74.95 3.42
CA GLY A 72 2.70 -74.49 3.64
C GLY A 72 2.55 -72.97 3.73
N LYS A 73 1.39 -72.51 4.23
CA LYS A 73 0.99 -71.09 4.28
C LYS A 73 1.52 -70.44 5.55
N LYS A 74 2.30 -69.36 5.43
CA LYS A 74 2.83 -68.55 6.54
C LYS A 74 2.05 -67.24 6.65
N THR A 75 1.25 -67.09 7.69
CA THR A 75 0.52 -65.84 7.99
C THR A 75 1.25 -65.06 9.06
N ILE A 76 1.75 -63.86 8.72
CA ILE A 76 2.55 -63.02 9.61
C ILE A 76 1.68 -61.94 10.23
N PHE A 77 1.80 -61.78 11.55
CA PHE A 77 1.08 -60.77 12.31
C PHE A 77 2.04 -59.70 12.85
N ARG A 78 1.50 -58.50 13.01
CA ARG A 78 2.18 -57.34 13.59
C ARG A 78 1.40 -56.81 14.78
N CYS A 79 2.09 -56.10 15.67
CA CYS A 79 1.45 -55.42 16.79
C CYS A 79 0.42 -54.38 16.28
N ASN A 80 -0.81 -54.45 16.78
CA ASN A 80 -1.91 -53.58 16.36
C ASN A 80 -1.94 -52.22 17.11
N LYS A 81 -1.08 -52.04 18.13
CA LYS A 81 -0.93 -50.79 18.89
C LYS A 81 -0.16 -49.70 18.13
N VAL A 82 0.33 -49.98 16.92
CA VAL A 82 1.01 -49.01 16.03
C VAL A 82 0.37 -48.96 14.64
N LYS A 83 0.40 -47.77 14.01
CA LYS A 83 -0.17 -47.55 12.67
C LYS A 83 0.50 -48.44 11.61
N LEU A 84 -0.29 -48.88 10.61
CA LEU A 84 0.17 -49.74 9.50
C LEU A 84 1.27 -49.12 8.65
N ARG A 85 1.22 -47.80 8.45
CA ARG A 85 2.22 -47.02 7.72
C ARG A 85 3.00 -46.15 8.71
N GLY A 86 4.23 -46.55 9.05
CA GLY A 86 5.06 -45.88 10.04
C GLY A 86 6.12 -46.81 10.66
N LYS A 87 6.88 -46.31 11.64
CA LYS A 87 7.82 -47.14 12.43
C LYS A 87 7.04 -48.25 13.13
N GLN A 88 7.40 -49.50 12.87
CA GLN A 88 6.71 -50.68 13.41
C GLN A 88 7.28 -51.06 14.78
N CYS A 89 6.45 -51.70 15.60
CA CYS A 89 6.87 -52.41 16.80
C CYS A 89 7.82 -53.55 16.40
N ASP A 90 8.86 -53.80 17.20
CA ASP A 90 9.85 -54.81 16.86
C ASP A 90 9.30 -56.24 16.99
N ALA A 91 8.43 -56.48 17.98
CA ALA A 91 7.75 -57.75 18.19
C ALA A 91 6.93 -58.23 16.97
N GLY A 92 6.92 -59.54 16.76
CA GLY A 92 6.19 -60.20 15.68
C GLY A 92 5.86 -61.65 16.02
N ILE A 93 4.76 -62.15 15.45
CA ILE A 93 4.41 -63.57 15.46
C ILE A 93 4.03 -64.01 14.05
N TYR A 94 4.11 -65.31 13.76
CA TYR A 94 3.49 -65.88 12.57
C TYR A 94 2.96 -67.29 12.83
N LEU A 95 1.92 -67.66 12.07
CA LEU A 95 1.41 -69.03 11.99
C LEU A 95 1.89 -69.69 10.71
N LEU A 96 2.42 -70.91 10.82
CA LEU A 96 2.71 -71.80 9.70
C LEU A 96 1.64 -72.89 9.65
N PHE A 97 0.78 -72.83 8.66
CA PHE A 97 -0.18 -73.88 8.31
C PHE A 97 0.54 -74.89 7.42
N ASN A 98 0.76 -76.10 7.92
CA ASN A 98 1.54 -77.11 7.21
C ASN A 98 0.85 -77.56 5.91
N SER A 99 1.61 -77.85 4.86
CA SER A 99 1.08 -78.36 3.60
C SER A 99 0.71 -79.85 3.65
N ALA A 100 1.32 -80.62 4.55
CA ALA A 100 1.19 -82.07 4.62
C ALA A 100 0.14 -82.56 5.65
N ASN A 101 -0.26 -81.72 6.60
CA ASN A 101 -1.22 -82.07 7.65
C ASN A 101 -1.99 -80.81 8.11
N GLU A 102 -2.99 -80.98 8.98
CA GLU A 102 -3.79 -79.87 9.50
C GLU A 102 -3.12 -79.10 10.65
N GLU A 103 -1.86 -79.44 10.99
CA GLU A 103 -1.17 -78.79 12.09
C GLU A 103 -0.78 -77.35 11.75
N VAL A 104 -0.92 -76.48 12.75
CA VAL A 104 -0.54 -75.07 12.64
C VAL A 104 0.47 -74.74 13.72
N ILE A 105 1.61 -74.18 13.34
CA ILE A 105 2.70 -73.88 14.28
C ILE A 105 2.81 -72.36 14.47
N LEU A 106 2.76 -71.91 15.73
CA LEU A 106 3.04 -70.53 16.12
C LEU A 106 4.53 -70.33 16.37
N PHE A 107 5.07 -69.30 15.73
CA PHE A 107 6.42 -68.81 15.95
C PHE A 107 6.37 -67.36 16.46
N ARG A 108 7.22 -67.06 17.45
CA ARG A 108 7.38 -65.72 18.01
C ARG A 108 8.80 -65.21 17.77
N ASP A 109 8.89 -63.93 17.42
CA ASP A 109 10.19 -63.27 17.33
C ASP A 109 10.75 -63.01 18.74
N LYS A 110 12.08 -63.06 18.89
CA LYS A 110 12.74 -62.86 20.18
C LYS A 110 12.58 -61.41 20.73
N SER A 111 12.14 -60.46 19.92
CA SER A 111 12.08 -59.04 20.30
C SER A 111 10.83 -58.71 21.12
N ASP A 112 11.01 -57.96 22.21
CA ASP A 112 9.90 -57.44 23.02
C ASP A 112 9.10 -56.32 22.34
N HIS A 113 7.92 -56.03 22.88
CA HIS A 113 7.07 -54.93 22.40
C HIS A 113 7.71 -53.55 22.64
N THR A 114 8.01 -52.83 21.55
CA THR A 114 8.56 -51.46 21.59
C THR A 114 7.53 -50.36 21.29
N HIS A 115 6.22 -50.65 21.33
CA HIS A 115 5.18 -49.73 20.89
C HIS A 115 5.01 -48.48 21.78
N ASP A 116 5.33 -48.57 23.07
CA ASP A 116 5.26 -47.43 24.00
C ASP A 116 6.31 -46.37 23.66
N LEU A 117 7.43 -46.77 23.07
CA LEU A 117 8.49 -45.86 22.60
C LEU A 117 8.14 -45.19 21.26
N ILE A 118 7.04 -45.61 20.60
CA ILE A 118 6.65 -45.17 19.26
C ILE A 118 5.53 -44.12 19.31
N GLN A 119 4.80 -43.97 20.42
CA GLN A 119 3.67 -43.02 20.53
C GLN A 119 3.87 -41.96 21.62
N GLN A 120 4.15 -40.70 21.24
CA GLN A 120 3.51 -39.48 21.75
C GLN A 120 3.84 -38.29 20.82
N ASN A 121 3.03 -38.04 19.79
CA ASN A 121 2.96 -36.72 19.16
C ASN A 121 1.49 -36.33 19.14
N SER A 122 1.07 -35.51 20.11
CA SER A 122 -0.29 -34.99 20.16
C SER A 122 -0.53 -34.12 18.92
N THR A 123 -1.61 -34.39 18.20
CA THR A 123 -1.93 -33.70 16.94
C THR A 123 -2.51 -32.30 17.16
N LYS A 124 -2.81 -31.94 18.41
CA LYS A 124 -3.54 -30.72 18.78
C LYS A 124 -2.62 -29.70 19.44
N ILE A 125 -2.71 -28.44 19.00
CA ILE A 125 -2.07 -27.31 19.69
C ILE A 125 -2.75 -27.14 21.07
N PRO A 126 -1.98 -27.08 22.18
CA PRO A 126 -2.48 -26.73 23.50
C PRO A 126 -3.27 -25.40 23.53
N ASN A 127 -4.28 -25.28 24.40
CA ASN A 127 -5.18 -24.12 24.41
C ASN A 127 -4.51 -22.82 24.87
N ASP A 128 -3.59 -22.90 25.81
CA ASP A 128 -2.70 -21.82 26.24
C ASP A 128 -1.85 -21.28 25.07
N ILE A 129 -1.25 -22.17 24.28
CA ILE A 129 -0.49 -21.79 23.08
C ILE A 129 -1.40 -21.18 22.01
N LYS A 130 -2.63 -21.70 21.84
CA LYS A 130 -3.62 -21.11 20.94
C LYS A 130 -3.99 -19.68 21.33
N MET A 131 -4.10 -19.37 22.62
CA MET A 131 -4.37 -17.99 23.08
C MET A 131 -3.23 -17.06 22.69
N VAL A 132 -1.98 -17.47 22.91
CA VAL A 132 -0.80 -16.67 22.52
C VAL A 132 -0.72 -16.51 21.00
N ILE A 133 -0.99 -17.56 20.22
CA ILE A 133 -1.06 -17.45 18.75
C ILE A 133 -2.17 -16.48 18.33
N LYS A 134 -3.32 -16.49 19.01
CA LYS A 134 -4.42 -15.56 18.75
C LYS A 134 -4.00 -14.11 19.03
N GLU A 135 -3.32 -13.85 20.16
CA GLU A 135 -2.74 -12.53 20.44
C GLU A 135 -1.79 -12.07 19.33
N PHE A 136 -0.86 -12.93 18.91
CA PHE A 136 0.06 -12.59 17.82
C PHE A 136 -0.65 -12.40 16.47
N TYR A 137 -1.70 -13.18 16.22
CA TYR A 137 -2.55 -13.01 15.05
C TYR A 137 -3.30 -11.67 15.08
N ASP A 138 -3.83 -11.27 16.24
CA ASP A 138 -4.51 -9.98 16.44
C ASP A 138 -3.53 -8.81 16.36
N LEU A 139 -2.27 -9.02 16.77
CA LEU A 139 -1.11 -8.16 16.52
C LEU A 139 -0.58 -8.24 15.09
N LYS A 140 -1.24 -9.01 14.21
CA LYS A 140 -1.03 -9.01 12.77
C LYS A 140 0.33 -9.59 12.33
N LEU A 141 0.89 -10.52 13.10
CA LEU A 141 2.13 -11.22 12.74
C LEU A 141 1.89 -12.27 11.65
N LYS A 142 2.87 -12.42 10.74
CA LYS A 142 2.88 -13.49 9.73
C LYS A 142 3.25 -14.85 10.35
N PRO A 143 2.90 -15.99 9.75
CA PRO A 143 3.14 -17.31 10.34
C PRO A 143 4.59 -17.57 10.80
N LYS A 144 5.59 -17.15 10.01
CA LYS A 144 7.01 -17.27 10.38
C LYS A 144 7.34 -16.43 11.63
N ALA A 145 6.90 -15.17 11.66
CA ALA A 145 7.10 -14.28 12.79
C ALA A 145 6.37 -14.76 14.05
N ILE A 146 5.20 -15.40 13.92
CA ILE A 146 4.51 -16.03 15.05
C ILE A 146 5.37 -17.16 15.64
N ILE A 147 5.98 -17.99 14.80
CA ILE A 147 6.87 -19.07 15.26
C ILE A 147 8.09 -18.49 15.97
N GLU A 148 8.73 -17.48 15.39
CA GLU A 148 9.87 -16.79 16.01
C GLU A 148 9.49 -16.17 17.36
N ALA A 149 8.37 -15.46 17.43
CA ALA A 149 7.88 -14.86 18.67
C ALA A 149 7.50 -15.89 19.75
N LEU A 150 7.03 -17.08 19.36
CA LEU A 150 6.82 -18.19 20.29
C LEU A 150 8.15 -18.72 20.85
N TYR A 151 9.17 -18.86 20.01
CA TYR A 151 10.51 -19.27 20.45
C TYR A 151 11.15 -18.23 21.38
N GLU A 152 11.02 -16.94 21.07
CA GLU A 152 11.52 -15.85 21.93
C GLU A 152 10.85 -15.84 23.31
N ARG A 153 9.57 -16.25 23.39
CA ARG A 153 8.85 -16.42 24.66
C ARG A 153 9.16 -17.74 25.38
N GLY A 154 10.06 -18.56 24.86
CA GLY A 154 10.40 -19.87 25.44
C GLY A 154 9.28 -20.91 25.31
N ILE A 155 8.31 -20.68 24.41
CA ILE A 155 7.17 -21.58 24.18
C ILE A 155 7.53 -22.55 23.05
N THR A 156 7.25 -23.84 23.24
CA THR A 156 7.43 -24.83 22.16
C THR A 156 6.46 -24.54 21.01
N ALA A 157 6.97 -24.03 19.89
CA ALA A 157 6.16 -23.67 18.73
C ALA A 157 5.52 -24.92 18.07
N PRO A 158 4.25 -24.86 17.64
CA PRO A 158 3.64 -25.92 16.86
C PRO A 158 4.27 -26.00 15.47
N SER A 159 4.07 -27.14 14.77
CA SER A 159 4.50 -27.24 13.37
C SER A 159 3.83 -26.16 12.50
N ILE A 160 4.50 -25.73 11.44
CA ILE A 160 3.94 -24.74 10.49
C ILE A 160 2.56 -25.15 9.95
N ARG A 161 2.35 -26.46 9.75
CA ARG A 161 1.06 -27.02 9.32
C ARG A 161 -0.03 -26.86 10.39
N GLN A 162 0.28 -27.13 11.65
CA GLN A 162 -0.64 -26.94 12.76
C GLN A 162 -0.98 -25.46 12.95
N LEU A 163 0.03 -24.58 12.90
CA LEU A 163 -0.15 -23.14 12.98
C LEU A 163 -1.06 -22.65 11.85
N ASN A 164 -0.76 -22.97 10.60
CA ASN A 164 -1.56 -22.56 9.45
C ASN A 164 -3.01 -23.05 9.53
N ASN A 165 -3.24 -24.27 10.03
CA ASN A 165 -4.59 -24.78 10.27
C ASN A 165 -5.34 -23.99 11.34
N PHE A 166 -4.67 -23.61 12.43
CA PHE A 166 -5.28 -22.80 13.48
C PHE A 166 -5.52 -21.36 13.02
N LEU A 167 -4.56 -20.74 12.33
CA LEU A 167 -4.74 -19.43 11.70
C LEU A 167 -5.88 -19.43 10.68
N ARG A 168 -6.07 -20.51 9.92
CA ARG A 168 -7.23 -20.66 9.03
C ARG A 168 -8.54 -20.66 9.82
N THR A 169 -8.55 -21.26 11.01
CA THR A 169 -9.72 -21.26 11.91
C THR A 169 -10.00 -19.85 12.41
N LEU A 170 -8.99 -19.12 12.91
CA LEU A 170 -9.11 -17.71 13.32
C LEU A 170 -9.56 -16.80 12.18
N LYS A 171 -9.00 -16.96 10.96
CA LYS A 171 -9.45 -16.22 9.77
C LYS A 171 -10.91 -16.52 9.44
N THR A 172 -11.40 -17.72 9.72
CA THR A 172 -12.80 -18.11 9.48
C THR A 172 -13.72 -17.55 10.57
N GLU A 173 -13.29 -17.52 11.82
CA GLU A 173 -14.02 -16.86 12.92
C GLU A 173 -14.14 -15.34 12.69
N ARG A 174 -13.04 -14.69 12.26
CA ARG A 174 -13.00 -13.23 12.07
C ARG A 174 -13.73 -12.77 10.81
N PHE A 175 -13.48 -13.43 9.69
CA PHE A 175 -13.94 -12.95 8.38
C PHE A 175 -15.01 -13.84 7.73
N GLY A 176 -15.37 -14.97 8.37
CA GLY A 176 -16.35 -15.91 7.84
C GLY A 176 -15.81 -16.87 6.78
N SER A 177 -16.77 -17.48 6.06
CA SER A 177 -16.55 -18.41 4.95
C SER A 177 -15.66 -17.81 3.86
N THR A 178 -14.98 -18.66 3.08
CA THR A 178 -14.21 -18.24 1.89
C THR A 178 -15.06 -18.22 0.62
N LYS A 179 -16.24 -18.85 0.64
CA LYS A 179 -17.19 -18.85 -0.47
C LYS A 179 -18.30 -17.85 -0.17
N ILE A 180 -18.70 -17.11 -1.19
CA ILE A 180 -19.86 -16.23 -1.15
C ILE A 180 -20.44 -16.12 -2.56
N SER A 181 -21.77 -16.16 -2.65
CA SER A 181 -22.53 -15.88 -3.86
C SER A 181 -22.79 -14.37 -4.01
N LEU A 182 -23.16 -13.95 -5.21
CA LEU A 182 -23.47 -12.55 -5.47
C LEU A 182 -24.70 -12.08 -4.67
N GLY A 183 -25.73 -12.94 -4.57
CA GLY A 183 -26.91 -12.71 -3.73
C GLY A 183 -26.58 -12.56 -2.24
N GLU A 184 -25.63 -13.33 -1.70
CA GLU A 184 -25.18 -13.15 -0.30
C GLU A 184 -24.43 -11.83 -0.07
N ILE A 185 -23.86 -11.22 -1.11
CA ILE A 185 -23.28 -9.87 -0.99
C ILE A 185 -24.38 -8.82 -1.10
N GLU A 186 -25.33 -9.00 -2.03
CA GLU A 186 -26.50 -8.13 -2.17
C GLU A 186 -27.31 -8.06 -0.87
N ASP A 187 -27.63 -9.21 -0.27
CA ASP A 187 -28.31 -9.29 1.02
C ASP A 187 -27.54 -8.55 2.13
N TRP A 188 -26.21 -8.67 2.13
CA TRP A 188 -25.36 -7.96 3.08
C TRP A 188 -25.38 -6.44 2.85
N CYS A 189 -25.34 -6.00 1.59
CA CYS A 189 -25.47 -4.58 1.23
C CYS A 189 -26.84 -4.02 1.63
N ILE A 190 -27.93 -4.74 1.35
CA ILE A 190 -29.29 -4.40 1.77
C ILE A 190 -29.36 -4.25 3.29
N GLN A 191 -28.88 -5.26 4.03
CA GLN A 191 -28.94 -5.23 5.49
C GLN A 191 -28.10 -4.09 6.07
N SER A 192 -26.90 -3.86 5.54
CA SER A 192 -26.01 -2.80 6.04
C SER A 192 -26.47 -1.39 5.69
N SER A 193 -27.21 -1.20 4.60
CA SER A 193 -27.64 0.13 4.12
C SER A 193 -29.00 0.57 4.69
N LYS A 194 -29.77 -0.35 5.30
CA LYS A 194 -31.10 -0.07 5.89
C LYS A 194 -31.10 1.00 6.97
N THR A 195 -30.10 1.00 7.84
CA THR A 195 -30.03 1.92 8.98
C THR A 195 -28.63 2.46 9.10
N ILE A 196 -28.53 3.79 9.19
CA ILE A 196 -27.27 4.47 9.46
C ILE A 196 -26.88 4.18 10.92
N PRO A 197 -25.64 3.72 11.20
CA PRO A 197 -25.21 3.46 12.57
C PRO A 197 -25.26 4.70 13.46
N ASP A 198 -25.55 4.50 14.76
CA ASP A 198 -25.55 5.58 15.77
C ASP A 198 -24.14 6.13 16.02
N SER A 199 -23.14 5.26 16.01
CA SER A 199 -21.73 5.65 16.15
C SER A 199 -21.20 6.34 14.90
N ASP A 200 -20.45 7.42 15.08
CA ASP A 200 -19.80 8.15 13.99
C ASP A 200 -18.71 7.36 13.28
N ASP A 201 -18.16 6.35 13.97
CA ASP A 201 -16.96 5.63 13.59
C ASP A 201 -17.24 4.20 13.13
N THR A 202 -18.50 3.78 13.12
CA THR A 202 -18.92 2.45 12.63
C THR A 202 -19.13 2.50 11.12
N GLY A 203 -18.54 1.53 10.42
CA GLY A 203 -18.65 1.40 8.97
C GLY A 203 -20.04 0.92 8.54
N PHE A 204 -20.52 1.43 7.41
CA PHE A 204 -21.75 0.94 6.77
C PHE A 204 -21.66 1.07 5.24
N VAL A 205 -22.49 0.30 4.54
CA VAL A 205 -22.67 0.41 3.09
C VAL A 205 -23.50 1.67 2.80
N VAL A 206 -22.86 2.65 2.15
CA VAL A 206 -23.47 3.93 1.80
C VAL A 206 -24.32 3.80 0.54
N SER A 207 -23.78 3.14 -0.48
CA SER A 207 -24.46 2.88 -1.76
C SER A 207 -23.95 1.56 -2.34
N TYR A 208 -24.77 0.90 -3.16
CA TYR A 208 -24.42 -0.32 -3.86
C TYR A 208 -25.28 -0.49 -5.11
N GLU A 209 -24.74 -1.22 -6.09
CA GLU A 209 -25.42 -1.62 -7.31
C GLU A 209 -24.99 -3.05 -7.64
N ILE A 210 -25.90 -4.01 -7.59
CA ILE A 210 -25.59 -5.41 -7.84
C ILE A 210 -26.72 -6.05 -8.65
N ILE A 211 -26.60 -6.17 -9.97
CA ILE A 211 -27.55 -6.96 -10.76
C ILE A 211 -26.78 -7.64 -11.90
N TYR A 212 -26.99 -8.92 -12.13
CA TYR A 212 -26.19 -9.81 -12.97
C TYR A 212 -27.07 -10.84 -13.70
N ASP A 213 -26.62 -11.39 -14.83
CA ASP A 213 -26.49 -12.81 -15.16
C ASP A 213 -25.46 -12.95 -16.31
N ASP A 214 -24.57 -13.94 -16.25
CA ASP A 214 -23.60 -14.25 -17.31
C ASP A 214 -23.60 -15.76 -17.59
N ASP A 215 -23.98 -16.12 -18.82
CA ASP A 215 -23.62 -17.40 -19.46
C ASP A 215 -23.84 -17.38 -21.00
N ASN A 216 -23.95 -16.22 -21.69
CA ASN A 216 -24.16 -16.23 -23.16
C ASN A 216 -23.79 -14.95 -23.94
N ASN A 217 -22.73 -14.21 -23.58
CA ASN A 217 -22.33 -13.04 -24.39
C ASN A 217 -21.46 -13.42 -25.60
N ASN A 218 -22.08 -14.06 -26.59
CA ASN A 218 -21.69 -13.96 -28.00
C ASN A 218 -22.38 -12.72 -28.62
N SER A 219 -21.89 -11.54 -28.33
CA SER A 219 -22.12 -10.37 -29.20
C SER A 219 -20.99 -9.36 -29.04
N VAL A 220 -20.16 -9.35 -30.08
CA VAL A 220 -19.54 -8.12 -30.59
C VAL A 220 -20.67 -7.13 -30.84
N GLU A 221 -20.58 -5.91 -30.29
CA GLU A 221 -21.04 -4.71 -30.98
C GLU A 221 -20.47 -3.45 -30.30
N ASP A 222 -19.64 -2.74 -31.08
CA ASP A 222 -19.31 -1.32 -30.90
C ASP A 222 -20.58 -0.49 -31.09
N GLY A 223 -20.90 0.42 -30.16
CA GLY A 223 -21.90 1.45 -30.39
C GLY A 223 -22.46 2.06 -29.11
N ASP A 224 -22.19 3.35 -28.91
CA ASP A 224 -22.88 4.22 -27.96
C ASP A 224 -24.41 4.11 -28.10
N HIS A 225 -25.11 3.65 -27.05
CA HIS A 225 -26.35 4.24 -26.54
C HIS A 225 -26.77 3.53 -25.23
N ASP A 226 -27.21 4.33 -24.26
CA ASP A 226 -27.81 3.92 -22.99
C ASP A 226 -28.90 2.85 -23.17
N ASP A 227 -28.72 1.65 -22.60
CA ASP A 227 -29.84 0.85 -22.09
C ASP A 227 -29.40 -0.07 -20.93
N ASP A 228 -30.18 -0.01 -19.86
CA ASP A 228 -30.02 -0.71 -18.59
C ASP A 228 -30.58 -2.13 -18.71
N ASN A 229 -29.76 -3.20 -18.60
CA ASN A 229 -30.13 -4.51 -17.99
C ASN A 229 -29.00 -5.59 -18.04
N GLY A 230 -27.98 -5.45 -17.15
CA GLY A 230 -27.04 -6.51 -16.69
C GLY A 230 -25.58 -6.42 -17.21
N ASN A 231 -24.47 -6.56 -16.48
CA ASN A 231 -24.21 -6.91 -15.07
C ASN A 231 -23.47 -5.77 -14.34
N LYS A 232 -23.84 -5.48 -13.10
CA LYS A 232 -23.21 -4.53 -12.18
C LYS A 232 -22.91 -5.28 -10.90
N PHE A 233 -21.71 -5.15 -10.35
CA PHE A 233 -21.47 -5.43 -8.94
C PHE A 233 -20.48 -4.40 -8.44
N ARG A 234 -20.96 -3.53 -7.55
CA ARG A 234 -20.17 -2.54 -6.84
C ARG A 234 -20.86 -2.13 -5.55
N PHE A 235 -20.08 -1.84 -4.52
CA PHE A 235 -20.57 -1.29 -3.27
C PHE A 235 -19.56 -0.31 -2.68
N PHE A 236 -20.04 0.74 -2.02
CA PHE A 236 -19.23 1.76 -1.37
C PHE A 236 -19.48 1.77 0.14
N VAL A 237 -18.39 1.81 0.89
CA VAL A 237 -18.38 1.77 2.36
C VAL A 237 -17.72 3.02 2.91
N SER A 238 -18.32 3.60 3.95
CA SER A 238 -17.79 4.74 4.69
C SER A 238 -18.27 4.74 6.16
N THR A 239 -17.90 5.78 6.90
CA THR A 239 -18.45 6.12 8.23
C THR A 239 -19.02 7.54 8.19
N LYS A 240 -19.89 7.90 9.16
CA LYS A 240 -20.45 9.26 9.24
C LYS A 240 -19.35 10.32 9.36
N ARG A 241 -18.30 10.03 10.15
CA ARG A 241 -17.18 10.95 10.32
C ARG A 241 -16.43 11.21 9.02
N LEU A 242 -16.15 10.18 8.24
CA LEU A 242 -15.44 10.32 6.97
C LEU A 242 -16.29 11.10 5.94
N LEU A 243 -17.61 10.88 5.91
CA LEU A 243 -18.54 11.63 5.07
C LEU A 243 -18.63 13.12 5.47
N ARG A 244 -18.55 13.47 6.75
CA ARG A 244 -18.43 14.89 7.19
C ARG A 244 -17.15 15.56 6.71
N ILE A 245 -16.06 14.82 6.60
CA ILE A 245 -14.82 15.35 6.01
C ILE A 245 -15.03 15.56 4.51
N ALA A 246 -15.70 14.61 3.84
CA ALA A 246 -16.04 14.74 2.42
C ALA A 246 -16.87 16.01 2.14
N SER A 247 -17.91 16.29 2.94
CA SER A 247 -18.78 17.47 2.76
C SER A 247 -18.07 18.82 2.92
N MET A 248 -16.90 18.85 3.56
CA MET A 248 -16.10 20.08 3.74
C MET A 248 -14.98 20.22 2.69
N SER A 249 -14.80 19.22 1.82
CA SER A 249 -13.63 19.11 0.96
C SER A 249 -13.87 19.74 -0.41
N LYS A 250 -12.94 20.61 -0.83
CA LYS A 250 -12.92 21.24 -2.16
C LYS A 250 -12.02 20.54 -3.18
N LYS A 251 -11.31 19.50 -2.74
CA LYS A 251 -10.38 18.71 -3.56
C LYS A 251 -10.74 17.26 -3.41
N ILE A 252 -10.81 16.54 -4.52
CA ILE A 252 -11.04 15.09 -4.52
C ILE A 252 -9.86 14.41 -5.21
N HIS A 253 -9.41 13.33 -4.59
CA HIS A 253 -8.49 12.37 -5.16
C HIS A 253 -9.23 11.04 -5.32
N ALA A 254 -8.98 10.35 -6.42
CA ALA A 254 -9.43 8.98 -6.62
C ALA A 254 -8.31 8.16 -7.26
N ASP A 255 -8.29 6.87 -6.96
CA ASP A 255 -7.40 5.89 -7.57
C ASP A 255 -7.95 4.49 -7.35
N ALA A 256 -7.60 3.56 -8.24
CA ALA A 256 -7.88 2.15 -8.05
C ALA A 256 -6.68 1.42 -7.44
N THR A 257 -6.96 0.38 -6.68
CA THR A 257 -5.92 -0.50 -6.17
C THR A 257 -6.28 -1.97 -6.28
N TYR A 258 -5.25 -2.76 -6.60
CA TYR A 258 -5.35 -4.16 -6.96
C TYR A 258 -4.61 -5.07 -5.98
N LYS A 259 -4.77 -6.39 -6.18
CA LYS A 259 -4.13 -7.45 -5.38
C LYS A 259 -4.59 -7.45 -3.91
N LEU A 260 -5.85 -7.10 -3.68
CA LEU A 260 -6.47 -7.12 -2.35
C LEU A 260 -7.45 -8.29 -2.17
N ASN A 261 -8.14 -8.69 -3.24
CA ASN A 261 -9.07 -9.82 -3.20
C ASN A 261 -8.72 -10.91 -4.24
N TRP A 262 -9.18 -12.15 -4.00
CA TRP A 262 -8.90 -13.34 -4.83
C TRP A 262 -9.47 -13.23 -6.22
N GLN A 263 -10.67 -12.67 -6.33
CA GLN A 263 -11.42 -12.48 -7.57
C GLN A 263 -10.79 -11.40 -8.47
N GLY A 264 -9.82 -10.63 -7.97
CA GLY A 264 -9.13 -9.61 -8.75
C GLY A 264 -9.91 -8.31 -8.93
N PHE A 265 -11.06 -8.15 -8.27
CA PHE A 265 -11.88 -6.95 -8.36
C PHE A 265 -11.10 -5.71 -7.93
N PRO A 266 -11.16 -4.60 -8.69
CA PRO A 266 -10.57 -3.33 -8.28
C PRO A 266 -11.22 -2.82 -6.99
N VAL A 267 -10.40 -2.21 -6.16
CA VAL A 267 -10.83 -1.48 -4.97
C VAL A 267 -10.52 -0.01 -5.18
N LEU A 268 -11.55 0.81 -5.33
CA LEU A 268 -11.41 2.24 -5.52
C LEU A 268 -11.29 2.92 -4.16
N VAL A 269 -10.36 3.86 -4.05
CA VAL A 269 -10.16 4.69 -2.86
C VAL A 269 -10.39 6.14 -3.25
N VAL A 270 -11.19 6.84 -2.47
CA VAL A 270 -11.49 8.26 -2.67
C VAL A 270 -11.22 9.04 -1.39
N GLY A 271 -10.75 10.27 -1.52
CA GLY A 271 -10.41 11.12 -0.38
C GLY A 271 -9.97 12.52 -0.79
N THR A 272 -9.39 13.26 0.15
CA THR A 272 -8.85 14.61 -0.08
C THR A 272 -7.45 14.77 0.52
N THR A 273 -6.83 15.91 0.26
CA THR A 273 -5.63 16.36 0.98
C THR A 273 -5.86 17.70 1.66
N ASP A 274 -5.38 17.83 2.90
CA ASP A 274 -5.45 19.07 3.67
C ASP A 274 -4.30 20.04 3.31
N LEU A 275 -4.17 21.16 4.05
CA LEU A 275 -3.11 22.14 3.80
C LEU A 275 -1.74 21.77 4.39
N ASP A 276 -1.63 20.68 5.15
CA ASP A 276 -0.36 20.04 5.48
C ASP A 276 0.00 18.91 4.50
N ARG A 277 -0.88 18.66 3.51
CA ARG A 277 -0.79 17.62 2.48
C ARG A 277 -0.93 16.21 3.04
N HIS A 278 -1.59 16.06 4.18
CA HIS A 278 -2.02 14.76 4.68
C HIS A 278 -3.22 14.27 3.86
N PHE A 279 -3.27 12.97 3.57
CA PHE A 279 -4.41 12.36 2.87
C PHE A 279 -5.52 12.01 3.85
N HIS A 280 -6.77 12.31 3.50
CA HIS A 280 -7.97 12.00 4.26
C HIS A 280 -8.92 11.17 3.41
N SER A 281 -8.92 9.85 3.62
CA SER A 281 -9.84 8.95 2.93
C SER A 281 -11.30 9.22 3.30
N PHE A 282 -12.19 9.12 2.32
CA PHE A 282 -13.64 9.16 2.56
C PHE A 282 -14.25 7.77 2.62
N GLY A 283 -13.66 6.78 1.95
CA GLY A 283 -14.18 5.42 1.94
C GLY A 283 -13.49 4.54 0.92
N VAL A 284 -14.03 3.34 0.73
CA VAL A 284 -13.57 2.38 -0.28
C VAL A 284 -14.77 1.84 -1.05
N ALA A 285 -14.62 1.68 -2.36
CA ALA A 285 -15.56 0.91 -3.16
C ALA A 285 -14.89 -0.37 -3.67
N VAL A 286 -15.65 -1.45 -3.75
CA VAL A 286 -15.23 -2.65 -4.50
C VAL A 286 -16.08 -2.69 -5.73
N CYS A 287 -15.47 -2.73 -6.91
CA CYS A 287 -16.17 -2.65 -8.19
C CYS A 287 -15.80 -3.84 -9.07
N SER A 288 -16.66 -4.16 -10.03
CA SER A 288 -16.37 -5.20 -11.02
C SER A 288 -15.27 -4.77 -11.99
N ASN A 289 -15.22 -3.47 -12.31
CA ASN A 289 -14.30 -2.88 -13.27
C ASN A 289 -13.75 -1.52 -12.77
N GLU A 290 -12.88 -0.92 -13.57
CA GLU A 290 -12.35 0.44 -13.40
C GLU A 290 -12.80 1.33 -14.58
N LYS A 291 -14.09 1.30 -14.91
CA LYS A 291 -14.67 2.10 -16.01
C LYS A 291 -15.24 3.42 -15.50
N THR A 292 -15.55 4.34 -16.42
CA THR A 292 -16.22 5.62 -16.11
C THR A 292 -17.42 5.45 -15.19
N GLN A 293 -18.24 4.42 -15.42
CA GLN A 293 -19.42 4.13 -14.60
C GLN A 293 -19.07 3.76 -13.15
N ASP A 294 -17.93 3.10 -12.90
CA ASP A 294 -17.49 2.72 -11.55
C ASP A 294 -16.99 3.95 -10.77
N PHE A 295 -16.33 4.89 -11.45
CA PHE A 295 -15.96 6.17 -10.85
C PHE A 295 -17.17 7.09 -10.66
N THR A 296 -18.10 7.12 -11.62
CA THR A 296 -19.39 7.81 -11.47
C THR A 296 -20.11 7.29 -10.23
N PHE A 297 -20.18 5.97 -10.05
CA PHE A 297 -20.77 5.34 -8.88
C PHE A 297 -20.12 5.80 -7.57
N ILE A 298 -18.79 5.76 -7.43
CA ILE A 298 -18.15 6.14 -6.16
C ILE A 298 -18.34 7.64 -5.86
N PHE A 299 -18.33 8.51 -6.87
CA PHE A 299 -18.59 9.94 -6.68
C PHE A 299 -20.05 10.23 -6.33
N GLN A 300 -21.00 9.57 -6.99
CA GLN A 300 -22.42 9.67 -6.65
C GLN A 300 -22.69 9.11 -5.26
N ALA A 301 -22.04 8.00 -4.88
CA ALA A 301 -22.17 7.42 -3.54
C ALA A 301 -21.68 8.37 -2.44
N LEU A 302 -20.73 9.25 -2.71
CA LEU A 302 -20.34 10.33 -1.79
C LEU A 302 -21.47 11.36 -1.64
N GLN A 303 -22.07 11.82 -2.76
CA GLN A 303 -23.20 12.75 -2.74
C GLN A 303 -24.38 12.16 -1.97
N ASP A 304 -24.72 10.90 -2.24
CA ASP A 304 -25.78 10.19 -1.54
C ASP A 304 -25.47 10.06 -0.04
N GLY A 305 -24.20 9.78 0.30
CA GLY A 305 -23.74 9.67 1.67
C GLY A 305 -23.88 10.96 2.47
N VAL A 306 -23.48 12.10 1.91
CA VAL A 306 -23.63 13.40 2.60
C VAL A 306 -25.10 13.81 2.70
N LYS A 307 -25.90 13.54 1.66
CA LYS A 307 -27.33 13.81 1.65
C LYS A 307 -28.09 12.98 2.70
N LYS A 308 -27.75 11.69 2.85
CA LYS A 308 -28.31 10.80 3.89
C LYS A 308 -28.04 11.28 5.31
N LEU A 309 -27.04 12.14 5.51
CA LEU A 309 -26.64 12.69 6.80
C LEU A 309 -27.05 14.16 6.97
N ASP A 310 -27.86 14.70 6.06
CA ASP A 310 -28.25 16.12 6.01
C ASP A 310 -27.04 17.07 6.06
N LEU A 311 -25.95 16.69 5.39
CA LEU A 311 -24.73 17.48 5.27
C LEU A 311 -24.76 18.31 3.97
N PRO A 312 -23.95 19.39 3.90
CA PRO A 312 -23.78 20.14 2.66
C PRO A 312 -23.35 19.25 1.50
N GLU A 313 -23.90 19.53 0.33
CA GLU A 313 -23.54 18.86 -0.92
C GLU A 313 -22.05 19.04 -1.23
N ILE A 314 -21.43 18.01 -1.79
CA ILE A 314 -20.02 18.06 -2.17
C ILE A 314 -19.93 18.79 -3.51
N ASP A 315 -19.29 19.96 -3.51
CA ASP A 315 -18.98 20.73 -4.71
C ASP A 315 -17.46 20.98 -4.77
N PRO A 316 -16.70 20.05 -5.35
CA PRO A 316 -15.25 20.14 -5.44
C PRO A 316 -14.83 21.11 -6.56
N ASP A 317 -13.73 21.81 -6.33
CA ASP A 317 -13.11 22.70 -7.34
C ASP A 317 -12.07 21.95 -8.17
N VAL A 318 -11.59 20.80 -7.67
CA VAL A 318 -10.43 20.09 -8.24
C VAL A 318 -10.53 18.58 -8.10
N LEU A 319 -10.21 17.89 -9.20
CA LEU A 319 -9.87 16.46 -9.23
C LEU A 319 -8.35 16.30 -9.30
N ILE A 320 -7.78 15.41 -8.49
CA ILE A 320 -6.37 15.01 -8.55
C ILE A 320 -6.30 13.52 -8.86
N ALA A 321 -5.73 13.18 -10.02
CA ALA A 321 -5.70 11.81 -10.52
C ALA A 321 -4.40 11.52 -11.28
N ASP A 322 -4.20 10.27 -11.67
CA ASP A 322 -3.02 9.78 -12.42
C ASP A 322 -3.13 9.95 -13.94
N GLY A 323 -4.17 10.63 -14.42
CA GLY A 323 -4.47 10.81 -15.84
C GLY A 323 -5.41 9.76 -16.43
N SER A 324 -6.12 9.00 -15.60
CA SER A 324 -7.18 8.10 -16.06
C SER A 324 -8.41 8.86 -16.58
N ASP A 325 -8.74 8.67 -17.86
CA ASP A 325 -9.96 9.20 -18.48
C ASP A 325 -11.23 8.71 -17.77
N ALA A 326 -11.22 7.45 -17.28
CA ALA A 326 -12.34 6.90 -16.54
C ALA A 326 -12.63 7.68 -15.25
N ILE A 327 -11.58 8.12 -14.53
CA ILE A 327 -11.72 8.94 -13.33
C ILE A 327 -12.25 10.33 -13.72
N ARG A 328 -11.63 10.98 -14.72
CA ARG A 328 -12.04 12.32 -15.16
C ARG A 328 -13.50 12.34 -15.60
N ASN A 329 -13.87 11.45 -16.51
CA ASN A 329 -15.22 11.40 -17.07
C ASN A 329 -16.26 11.06 -15.98
N GLY A 330 -15.93 10.16 -15.05
CA GLY A 330 -16.83 9.83 -13.94
C GLY A 330 -17.00 10.97 -12.94
N PHE A 331 -15.94 11.75 -12.73
CA PHE A 331 -15.99 12.95 -11.89
C PHE A 331 -16.84 14.05 -12.55
N GLU A 332 -16.61 14.31 -13.83
CA GLU A 332 -17.35 15.31 -14.61
C GLU A 332 -18.85 14.98 -14.70
N ALA A 333 -19.19 13.69 -14.80
CA ALA A 333 -20.58 13.25 -14.81
C ALA A 333 -21.35 13.59 -13.52
N VAL A 334 -20.67 13.70 -12.37
CA VAL A 334 -21.29 13.96 -11.07
C VAL A 334 -21.13 15.42 -10.63
N PHE A 335 -19.95 16.01 -10.81
CA PHE A 335 -19.60 17.34 -10.29
C PHE A 335 -19.45 18.41 -11.38
N GLY A 336 -19.60 18.04 -12.66
CA GLY A 336 -19.35 18.92 -13.81
C GLY A 336 -17.86 19.13 -14.11
N GLU A 337 -17.59 19.94 -15.13
CA GLU A 337 -16.22 20.28 -15.54
C GLU A 337 -15.54 21.16 -14.48
N LYS A 338 -14.41 20.66 -13.94
CA LYS A 338 -13.59 21.34 -12.92
C LYS A 338 -12.12 21.24 -13.28
N TYR A 339 -11.26 21.85 -12.47
CA TYR A 339 -9.81 21.71 -12.66
C TYR A 339 -9.38 20.26 -12.44
N THR A 340 -8.63 19.71 -13.40
CA THR A 340 -7.99 18.40 -13.25
C THR A 340 -6.49 18.56 -13.08
N VAL A 341 -5.98 18.11 -11.94
CA VAL A 341 -4.56 18.04 -11.65
C VAL A 341 -4.04 16.66 -12.05
N MET A 342 -3.19 16.65 -13.07
CA MET A 342 -2.47 15.48 -13.53
C MET A 342 -1.29 15.20 -12.60
N CYS A 343 -1.22 13.98 -12.03
CA CYS A 343 -0.13 13.59 -11.15
C CYS A 343 1.24 13.73 -11.83
N TRP A 344 2.04 14.69 -11.37
CA TRP A 344 3.38 14.96 -11.85
C TRP A 344 4.30 13.73 -11.78
N ALA A 345 4.20 12.93 -10.72
CA ALA A 345 5.04 11.75 -10.57
C ALA A 345 4.74 10.66 -11.63
N HIS A 346 3.48 10.53 -12.05
CA HIS A 346 3.09 9.63 -13.15
C HIS A 346 3.51 10.20 -14.50
N MET A 347 3.23 11.48 -14.74
CA MET A 347 3.62 12.16 -15.97
C MET A 347 5.14 12.10 -16.18
N ARG A 348 5.94 12.53 -15.18
CA ARG A 348 7.40 12.57 -15.26
C ARG A 348 7.98 11.20 -15.60
N ARG A 349 7.49 10.12 -14.99
CA ARG A 349 7.92 8.75 -15.30
C ARG A 349 7.64 8.38 -16.75
N LYS A 350 6.44 8.69 -17.26
CA LYS A 350 6.06 8.44 -18.66
C LYS A 350 6.93 9.26 -19.63
N VAL A 351 7.17 10.54 -19.33
CA VAL A 351 7.99 11.42 -20.16
C VAL A 351 9.46 11.01 -20.15
N VAL A 352 10.07 10.74 -19.00
CA VAL A 352 11.47 10.30 -18.91
C VAL A 352 11.70 9.01 -19.69
N LYS A 353 10.82 8.01 -19.55
CA LYS A 353 10.91 6.76 -20.34
C LYS A 353 10.84 7.03 -21.86
N LYS A 354 10.06 8.03 -22.26
CA LYS A 354 9.90 8.45 -23.64
C LYS A 354 11.13 9.22 -24.14
N ILE A 355 11.75 10.05 -23.30
CA ILE A 355 13.04 10.70 -23.57
C ILE A 355 14.13 9.64 -23.79
N GLU A 356 14.27 8.69 -22.88
CA GLU A 356 15.25 7.59 -22.99
C GLU A 356 15.10 6.78 -24.28
N ALA A 357 13.87 6.61 -24.75
CA ALA A 357 13.56 5.81 -25.94
C ALA A 357 13.76 6.55 -27.27
N MET A 358 13.58 7.88 -27.32
CA MET A 358 13.48 8.61 -28.59
C MET A 358 14.38 9.85 -28.71
N VAL A 359 15.01 10.30 -27.63
CA VAL A 359 15.88 11.49 -27.62
C VAL A 359 17.35 11.08 -27.61
N GLU A 360 18.16 11.80 -28.38
CA GLU A 360 19.61 11.63 -28.41
C GLU A 360 20.22 11.85 -27.03
N GLU A 361 21.17 11.00 -26.63
CA GLU A 361 21.75 10.99 -25.28
C GLU A 361 22.28 12.35 -24.82
N ILE A 362 22.89 13.11 -25.73
CA ILE A 362 23.45 14.45 -25.47
C ILE A 362 22.41 15.49 -25.04
N ASP A 363 21.15 15.32 -25.43
CA ASP A 363 20.08 16.29 -25.20
C ASP A 363 19.16 15.87 -24.03
N ARG A 364 19.31 14.65 -23.47
CA ARG A 364 18.35 14.08 -22.50
C ARG A 364 18.27 14.87 -21.19
N ASP A 365 19.41 15.15 -20.58
CA ASP A 365 19.47 15.83 -19.28
C ASP A 365 18.90 17.25 -19.38
N ASP A 366 19.34 18.00 -20.40
CA ASP A 366 18.84 19.34 -20.71
C ASP A 366 17.31 19.36 -20.92
N LEU A 367 16.78 18.35 -21.61
CA LEU A 367 15.35 18.25 -21.88
C LEU A 367 14.56 17.90 -20.62
N ILE A 368 15.08 17.00 -19.77
CA ILE A 368 14.49 16.68 -18.46
C ILE A 368 14.44 17.94 -17.58
N GLU A 369 15.55 18.68 -17.48
CA GLU A 369 15.61 19.94 -16.73
C GLU A 369 14.60 20.97 -17.25
N ASP A 370 14.44 21.07 -18.56
CA ASP A 370 13.48 21.99 -19.18
C ASP A 370 12.02 21.59 -18.89
N VAL A 371 11.70 20.30 -18.88
CA VAL A 371 10.38 19.80 -18.47
C VAL A 371 10.14 20.07 -16.98
N GLU A 372 11.16 19.91 -16.13
CA GLU A 372 11.09 20.26 -14.71
C GLU A 372 10.90 21.78 -14.49
N ALA A 373 11.48 22.62 -15.34
CA ALA A 373 11.26 24.07 -15.29
C ALA A 373 9.85 24.48 -15.78
N LEU A 374 9.26 23.76 -16.74
CA LEU A 374 7.86 23.92 -17.13
C LEU A 374 6.92 23.55 -15.98
N GLN A 375 7.25 22.49 -15.23
CA GLN A 375 6.45 22.02 -14.10
C GLN A 375 6.25 23.11 -13.04
N LEU A 376 7.24 23.97 -12.86
CA LEU A 376 7.23 25.05 -11.87
C LEU A 376 6.53 26.33 -12.38
N ALA A 377 5.88 26.30 -13.55
CA ALA A 377 5.13 27.44 -14.06
C ALA A 377 4.09 27.91 -13.04
N GLN A 378 4.06 29.22 -12.79
CA GLN A 378 3.34 29.82 -11.66
C GLN A 378 1.87 30.16 -11.98
N GLY A 379 1.37 29.69 -13.14
CA GLY A 379 0.02 29.96 -13.62
C GLY A 379 -0.12 29.67 -15.11
N GLU A 380 -1.35 29.53 -15.57
CA GLU A 380 -1.70 29.13 -16.94
C GLU A 380 -1.05 30.00 -18.02
N ARG A 381 -1.07 31.34 -17.86
CA ARG A 381 -0.46 32.27 -18.84
C ARG A 381 1.05 32.05 -18.98
N ILE A 382 1.72 31.79 -17.85
CA ILE A 382 3.16 31.53 -17.82
C ILE A 382 3.45 30.16 -18.43
N PHE A 383 2.67 29.15 -18.04
CA PHE A 383 2.79 27.79 -18.57
C PHE A 383 2.63 27.78 -20.09
N THR A 384 1.55 28.36 -20.61
CA THR A 384 1.28 28.46 -22.06
C THR A 384 2.44 29.13 -22.81
N LYS A 385 2.92 30.28 -22.31
CA LYS A 385 4.05 30.97 -22.95
C LYS A 385 5.34 30.15 -22.89
N ALA A 386 5.63 29.54 -21.75
CA ALA A 386 6.81 28.70 -21.57
C ALA A 386 6.76 27.46 -22.47
N SER A 387 5.59 26.84 -22.64
CA SER A 387 5.36 25.71 -23.53
C SER A 387 5.63 26.06 -25.00
N ILE A 388 5.16 27.22 -25.48
CA ILE A 388 5.48 27.72 -26.83
C ILE A 388 7.00 27.88 -27.01
N LEU A 389 7.68 28.45 -26.01
CA LEU A 389 9.13 28.64 -26.05
C LEU A 389 9.90 27.31 -25.96
N PHE A 390 9.38 26.34 -25.21
CA PHE A 390 9.90 24.98 -25.10
C PHE A 390 9.83 24.25 -26.46
N ILE A 391 8.66 24.26 -27.09
CA ILE A 391 8.45 23.70 -28.44
C ILE A 391 9.42 24.36 -29.41
N LYS A 392 9.53 25.70 -29.40
CA LYS A 392 10.46 26.42 -30.29
C LYS A 392 11.93 26.01 -30.08
N LYS A 393 12.35 25.75 -28.84
CA LYS A 393 13.72 25.31 -28.51
C LYS A 393 13.99 23.90 -29.03
N TRP A 394 13.08 22.96 -28.76
CA TRP A 394 13.33 21.54 -28.98
C TRP A 394 12.89 21.01 -30.34
N LYS A 395 11.93 21.65 -31.03
CA LYS A 395 11.34 21.13 -32.28
C LYS A 395 12.35 20.94 -33.40
N LYS A 396 13.42 21.75 -33.45
CA LYS A 396 14.48 21.61 -34.45
C LYS A 396 15.45 20.46 -34.15
N LYS A 397 15.66 20.13 -32.88
CA LYS A 397 16.61 19.11 -32.43
C LYS A 397 15.95 17.74 -32.30
N GLN A 398 14.77 17.70 -31.68
CA GLN A 398 14.05 16.50 -31.26
C GLN A 398 12.58 16.56 -31.72
N PRO A 399 12.30 16.63 -33.04
CA PRO A 399 10.95 16.87 -33.57
C PRO A 399 9.92 15.81 -33.16
N THR A 400 10.31 14.54 -33.20
CA THR A 400 9.44 13.40 -32.84
C THR A 400 9.02 13.42 -31.38
N PHE A 401 9.96 13.72 -30.48
CA PHE A 401 9.67 13.91 -29.06
C PHE A 401 8.71 15.08 -28.84
N VAL A 402 8.96 16.21 -29.50
CA VAL A 402 8.14 17.41 -29.32
C VAL A 402 6.71 17.20 -29.80
N GLU A 403 6.50 16.52 -30.92
CA GLU A 403 5.16 16.16 -31.40
C GLU A 403 4.41 15.27 -30.40
N TYR A 404 5.07 14.24 -29.87
CA TYR A 404 4.52 13.42 -28.79
C TYR A 404 4.16 14.28 -27.56
N PHE A 405 5.09 15.12 -27.11
CA PHE A 405 4.93 15.91 -25.89
C PHE A 405 3.82 16.96 -26.03
N GLU A 406 3.71 17.59 -27.19
CA GLU A 406 2.67 18.57 -27.51
C GLU A 406 1.27 17.93 -27.47
N ASN A 407 1.08 16.81 -28.17
CA ASN A 407 -0.21 16.14 -28.25
C ASN A 407 -0.64 15.52 -26.91
N GLU A 408 0.27 14.84 -26.21
CA GLU A 408 -0.05 14.10 -24.99
C GLU A 408 -0.12 15.01 -23.76
N TRP A 409 0.87 15.89 -23.56
CA TRP A 409 1.11 16.58 -22.28
C TRP A 409 0.80 18.08 -22.31
N LEU A 410 0.58 18.67 -23.48
CA LEU A 410 0.20 20.09 -23.61
C LEU A 410 -1.23 20.27 -24.13
N ALA A 411 -1.71 19.38 -25.00
CA ALA A 411 -3.08 19.41 -25.50
C ALA A 411 -4.03 18.55 -24.64
N SER A 412 -3.69 17.28 -24.40
CA SER A 412 -4.62 16.33 -23.76
C SER A 412 -4.56 16.35 -22.22
N HIS A 413 -3.35 16.33 -21.65
CA HIS A 413 -3.13 16.25 -20.20
C HIS A 413 -2.28 17.41 -19.69
N ASN A 414 -2.78 18.64 -19.73
CA ASN A 414 -1.99 19.84 -19.43
C ASN A 414 -1.91 20.24 -17.93
N GLY A 415 -2.64 19.56 -17.05
CA GLY A 415 -2.80 19.93 -15.63
C GLY A 415 -1.68 19.50 -14.67
N TRP A 416 -0.43 19.34 -15.12
CA TRP A 416 0.69 18.78 -14.30
C TRP A 416 1.64 19.83 -13.71
N TYR A 417 1.46 21.11 -14.05
CA TYR A 417 2.27 22.21 -13.53
C TYR A 417 1.73 22.74 -12.19
N GLU A 418 2.62 23.26 -11.34
CA GLU A 418 2.29 23.71 -9.98
C GLU A 418 1.24 24.83 -9.93
N GLY A 419 1.26 25.72 -10.91
CA GLY A 419 0.33 26.85 -10.99
C GLY A 419 -1.04 26.51 -11.58
N VAL A 420 -1.38 25.23 -11.81
CA VAL A 420 -2.71 24.83 -12.32
C VAL A 420 -3.79 25.20 -11.31
N GLN A 421 -3.53 24.90 -10.04
CA GLN A 421 -4.38 25.31 -8.94
C GLN A 421 -3.55 25.48 -7.67
N HIS A 422 -3.72 26.63 -7.00
CA HIS A 422 -2.99 26.94 -5.78
C HIS A 422 -3.49 26.08 -4.60
N LEU A 423 -2.63 25.86 -3.61
CA LEU A 423 -2.97 25.10 -2.38
C LEU A 423 -3.49 23.67 -2.64
N THR A 424 -3.08 23.12 -3.79
CA THR A 424 -3.45 21.79 -4.26
C THR A 424 -2.17 21.04 -4.64
N PRO A 425 -1.99 19.79 -4.18
CA PRO A 425 -0.80 19.04 -4.51
C PRO A 425 -0.83 18.62 -5.97
N SER A 426 0.30 18.79 -6.67
CA SER A 426 0.49 18.31 -8.05
C SER A 426 0.71 16.80 -8.17
N THR A 427 0.55 16.04 -7.08
CA THR A 427 0.79 14.59 -7.05
C THR A 427 -0.29 13.83 -6.29
N ASN A 428 -0.54 12.59 -6.71
CA ASN A 428 -1.45 11.67 -6.01
C ASN A 428 -0.72 10.75 -5.00
N ASN A 429 0.54 11.08 -4.66
CA ASN A 429 1.41 10.22 -3.84
C ASN A 429 0.81 9.91 -2.45
N ALA A 430 0.03 10.83 -1.89
CA ALA A 430 -0.56 10.67 -0.58
C ALA A 430 -1.67 9.60 -0.59
N LEU A 431 -2.44 9.50 -1.69
CA LEU A 431 -3.38 8.41 -1.92
C LEU A 431 -2.62 7.12 -2.20
N GLU A 432 -1.61 7.12 -3.08
CA GLU A 432 -0.80 5.91 -3.36
C GLU A 432 -0.16 5.33 -2.08
N ALA A 433 0.31 6.20 -1.17
CA ALA A 433 0.82 5.79 0.13
C ALA A 433 -0.27 5.12 0.99
N THR A 434 -1.50 5.62 0.92
CA THR A 434 -2.67 5.02 1.58
C THR A 434 -3.02 3.65 0.97
N ASN A 435 -2.98 3.52 -0.36
CA ASN A 435 -3.14 2.25 -1.06
C ASN A 435 -2.08 1.23 -0.61
N ARG A 436 -0.84 1.68 -0.42
CA ARG A 436 0.23 0.85 0.15
C ARG A 436 -0.06 0.45 1.60
N VAL A 437 -0.56 1.36 2.45
CA VAL A 437 -0.96 1.04 3.84
C VAL A 437 -2.05 -0.03 3.89
N ILE A 438 -3.06 0.03 3.00
CA ILE A 438 -4.08 -1.02 2.91
C ILE A 438 -3.42 -2.38 2.63
N LYS A 439 -2.50 -2.42 1.67
CA LYS A 439 -1.77 -3.65 1.31
C LYS A 439 -0.88 -4.14 2.46
N ASP A 440 -0.11 -3.27 3.07
CA ASP A 440 0.90 -3.64 4.06
C ASP A 440 0.29 -3.98 5.42
N GLU A 441 -0.72 -3.22 5.87
CA GLU A 441 -1.24 -3.29 7.23
C GLU A 441 -2.65 -3.92 7.34
N ASN A 442 -3.47 -3.83 6.29
CA ASN A 442 -4.83 -4.40 6.33
C ASN A 442 -4.86 -5.80 5.72
N THR A 443 -4.15 -6.05 4.62
CA THR A 443 -4.10 -7.37 3.99
C THR A 443 -2.77 -8.11 4.13
N PHE A 444 -1.70 -7.48 4.64
CA PHE A 444 -0.34 -8.05 4.72
C PHE A 444 0.23 -8.52 3.37
N ARG A 445 -0.24 -7.89 2.29
CA ARG A 445 -0.04 -8.24 0.89
C ARG A 445 -0.60 -9.60 0.51
N GLU A 446 -1.47 -10.18 1.34
CA GLU A 446 -2.28 -11.33 0.96
C GLU A 446 -3.51 -10.84 0.19
N ARG A 447 -3.95 -11.64 -0.78
CA ARG A 447 -5.28 -11.47 -1.35
C ARG A 447 -6.28 -12.19 -0.44
N LEU A 448 -7.46 -11.62 -0.24
CA LEU A 448 -8.54 -12.25 0.54
C LEU A 448 -9.72 -12.66 -0.35
N PRO A 449 -10.44 -13.76 -0.07
CA PRO A 449 -11.71 -14.00 -0.75
C PRO A 449 -12.67 -12.83 -0.53
N LEU A 450 -13.47 -12.47 -1.53
CA LEU A 450 -14.41 -11.33 -1.46
C LEU A 450 -15.33 -11.38 -0.22
N SER A 451 -15.75 -12.59 0.19
CA SER A 451 -16.52 -12.85 1.40
C SER A 451 -15.89 -12.28 2.68
N ARG A 452 -14.56 -12.30 2.74
CA ARG A 452 -13.74 -11.78 3.84
C ARG A 452 -13.38 -10.33 3.62
N PHE A 453 -13.11 -9.98 2.36
CA PHE A 453 -12.72 -8.63 2.00
C PHE A 453 -13.84 -7.62 2.28
N LYS A 454 -15.11 -7.98 2.07
CA LYS A 454 -16.25 -7.11 2.44
C LYS A 454 -16.25 -6.73 3.92
N VAL A 455 -15.93 -7.67 4.82
CA VAL A 455 -15.79 -7.39 6.26
C VAL A 455 -14.58 -6.49 6.53
N LEU A 456 -13.46 -6.74 5.85
CA LEU A 456 -12.26 -5.91 5.97
C LEU A 456 -12.51 -4.46 5.54
N THR A 457 -13.40 -4.21 4.57
CA THR A 457 -13.73 -2.83 4.16
C THR A 457 -14.30 -2.00 5.32
N PHE A 458 -15.10 -2.60 6.21
CA PHE A 458 -15.55 -1.96 7.46
C PHE A 458 -14.36 -1.67 8.36
N GLU A 459 -13.50 -2.66 8.66
CA GLU A 459 -12.33 -2.44 9.50
C GLU A 459 -11.40 -1.32 8.97
N ILE A 460 -11.26 -1.20 7.65
CA ILE A 460 -10.47 -0.14 7.01
C ILE A 460 -11.06 1.24 7.30
N VAL A 461 -12.35 1.45 7.02
CA VAL A 461 -12.97 2.77 7.21
C VAL A 461 -13.11 3.13 8.69
N GLU A 462 -13.39 2.14 9.55
CA GLU A 462 -13.42 2.34 11.00
C GLU A 462 -12.05 2.74 11.54
N LYS A 463 -10.98 2.07 11.08
CA LYS A 463 -9.61 2.43 11.46
C LYS A 463 -9.31 3.87 11.09
N TRP A 464 -9.65 4.30 9.87
CA TRP A 464 -9.44 5.68 9.44
C TRP A 464 -10.27 6.67 10.26
N SER A 465 -11.52 6.34 10.57
CA SER A 465 -12.43 7.16 11.36
C SER A 465 -11.93 7.35 12.80
N LYS A 466 -11.54 6.24 13.47
CA LYS A 466 -11.05 6.22 14.85
C LYS A 466 -9.75 6.99 15.05
N LEU A 467 -8.97 7.27 13.99
CA LEU A 467 -7.79 8.13 14.12
C LEU A 467 -8.16 9.55 14.55
N TYR A 468 -9.30 10.08 14.09
CA TYR A 468 -9.78 11.40 14.50
C TYR A 468 -10.37 11.40 15.90
N GLU A 469 -11.15 10.36 16.25
CA GLU A 469 -11.71 10.18 17.59
C GLU A 469 -10.59 10.14 18.66
N ARG A 470 -9.47 9.50 18.34
CA ARG A 470 -8.28 9.42 19.22
C ARG A 470 -7.34 10.62 19.14
N ASN A 471 -7.67 11.65 18.35
CA ASN A 471 -6.79 12.80 18.06
C ASN A 471 -5.41 12.41 17.50
N LEU A 472 -5.31 11.26 16.82
CA LEU A 472 -4.11 10.81 16.12
C LEU A 472 -4.04 11.34 14.68
N LYS A 473 -5.15 11.89 14.19
CA LYS A 473 -5.27 12.55 12.88
C LYS A 473 -6.15 13.78 13.01
N GLN A 474 -5.71 14.87 12.41
CA GLN A 474 -6.42 16.14 12.38
C GLN A 474 -6.47 16.64 10.93
N PHE A 475 -7.55 17.32 10.56
CA PHE A 475 -7.66 18.01 9.28
C PHE A 475 -7.14 19.43 9.43
N TYR A 476 -6.11 19.80 8.66
CA TYR A 476 -5.52 21.14 8.72
C TYR A 476 -6.08 22.04 7.62
N ASP A 477 -6.91 23.01 8.02
CA ASP A 477 -7.46 24.07 7.16
C ASP A 477 -6.46 25.22 6.93
N LYS A 478 -5.31 25.18 7.61
CA LYS A 478 -4.19 26.11 7.48
C LYS A 478 -2.86 25.35 7.51
N PRO A 479 -1.84 25.80 6.75
CA PRO A 479 -0.54 25.16 6.74
C PRO A 479 0.21 25.35 8.07
N THR A 480 0.78 24.28 8.58
CA THR A 480 1.63 24.28 9.77
C THR A 480 3.04 24.76 9.44
N VAL A 481 3.53 25.73 10.22
CA VAL A 481 4.89 26.23 10.06
C VAL A 481 5.87 25.37 10.85
N THR A 482 6.56 24.48 10.16
CA THR A 482 7.58 23.59 10.76
C THR A 482 8.78 24.37 11.30
N LEU A 483 9.51 23.79 12.26
CA LEU A 483 10.71 24.39 12.85
C LEU A 483 11.81 24.68 11.80
N ASP A 484 11.94 23.83 10.79
CA ASP A 484 12.85 24.04 9.65
C ASP A 484 12.48 25.32 8.89
N ILE A 485 11.20 25.50 8.57
CA ILE A 485 10.72 26.71 7.91
C ILE A 485 10.94 27.92 8.82
N TRP A 486 10.58 27.85 10.11
CA TRP A 486 10.84 28.95 11.05
C TRP A 486 12.31 29.38 11.06
N THR A 487 13.24 28.42 11.11
CA THR A 487 14.67 28.68 11.15
C THR A 487 15.16 29.35 9.86
N LYS A 488 14.78 28.79 8.70
CA LYS A 488 15.11 29.36 7.38
C LYS A 488 14.54 30.76 7.20
N SER A 489 13.32 30.98 7.70
CA SER A 489 12.62 32.27 7.62
C SER A 489 13.26 33.32 8.51
N TYR A 490 13.66 32.95 9.72
CA TYR A 490 14.37 33.85 10.63
C TYR A 490 15.73 34.28 10.08
N GLN A 491 16.49 33.34 9.50
CA GLN A 491 17.75 33.65 8.81
C GLN A 491 17.50 34.56 7.60
N TRP A 492 16.50 34.24 6.78
CA TRP A 492 16.13 35.06 5.63
C TRP A 492 15.67 36.47 6.04
N ALA A 493 14.92 36.59 7.13
CA ALA A 493 14.42 37.87 7.62
C ALA A 493 15.56 38.83 8.04
N LYS A 494 16.71 38.30 8.47
CA LYS A 494 17.92 39.06 8.81
C LYS A 494 18.75 39.52 7.61
N LEU A 495 18.50 38.99 6.41
CA LEU A 495 19.23 39.42 5.21
C LEU A 495 18.83 40.84 4.83
N ASN A 496 19.76 41.67 4.37
CA ASN A 496 19.43 43.02 3.88
C ASN A 496 18.90 43.00 2.43
N LYS A 497 17.98 42.06 2.11
CA LYS A 497 17.29 42.01 0.82
C LYS A 497 16.30 43.17 0.70
N SER A 498 16.40 43.97 -0.36
CA SER A 498 15.46 45.02 -0.71
C SER A 498 14.10 44.43 -1.02
N ILE A 499 13.04 45.07 -0.54
CA ILE A 499 11.66 44.66 -0.81
C ILE A 499 10.95 45.86 -1.44
N LEU A 500 10.26 45.62 -2.55
CA LEU A 500 9.34 46.60 -3.12
C LEU A 500 7.92 46.14 -2.83
N SER A 501 7.04 47.05 -2.42
CA SER A 501 5.66 46.74 -2.08
C SER A 501 4.69 47.53 -2.94
N ASN A 502 3.55 46.91 -3.26
CA ASN A 502 2.42 47.55 -3.93
C ASN A 502 1.14 47.22 -3.16
N LYS A 503 0.25 48.20 -3.04
CA LYS A 503 -1.03 48.03 -2.36
C LYS A 503 -2.06 47.45 -3.35
N LEU A 504 -2.76 46.39 -2.93
CA LEU A 504 -3.97 45.89 -3.60
C LEU A 504 -5.20 46.28 -2.75
N ASP A 505 -6.39 45.95 -3.23
CA ASP A 505 -7.65 46.34 -2.58
C ASP A 505 -7.80 45.72 -1.18
N ASP A 506 -7.47 44.43 -1.05
CA ASP A 506 -7.62 43.62 0.19
C ASP A 506 -6.30 43.01 0.70
N ALA A 507 -5.19 43.28 0.02
CA ALA A 507 -3.88 42.68 0.30
C ALA A 507 -2.70 43.61 0.02
N MET A 508 -1.54 43.28 0.58
CA MET A 508 -0.26 43.89 0.26
C MET A 508 0.58 42.92 -0.58
N GLU A 509 1.05 43.40 -1.71
CA GLU A 509 1.92 42.66 -2.62
C GLU A 509 3.38 43.08 -2.40
N TYR A 510 4.28 42.11 -2.25
CA TYR A 510 5.71 42.32 -2.03
C TYR A 510 6.54 41.58 -3.08
N TYR A 511 7.58 42.23 -3.57
CA TYR A 511 8.57 41.68 -4.48
C TYR A 511 9.89 41.47 -3.76
N VAL A 512 10.44 40.27 -3.89
CA VAL A 512 11.65 39.79 -3.19
C VAL A 512 12.65 39.23 -4.22
N PRO A 513 13.95 39.57 -4.13
CA PRO A 513 14.94 39.00 -5.04
C PRO A 513 15.18 37.52 -4.71
N ALA A 514 15.22 36.68 -5.74
CA ALA A 514 15.56 35.27 -5.62
C ALA A 514 17.06 35.05 -5.34
N GLY A 515 17.43 33.82 -4.99
CA GLY A 515 18.84 33.44 -4.78
C GLY A 515 19.61 34.33 -3.79
N GLU A 516 20.85 34.64 -4.16
CA GLU A 516 21.77 35.48 -3.38
C GLU A 516 21.59 36.98 -3.62
N GLU A 517 20.85 37.37 -4.66
CA GLU A 517 20.65 38.78 -5.01
C GLU A 517 20.02 39.55 -3.85
N VAL A 518 20.55 40.74 -3.56
CA VAL A 518 20.07 41.57 -2.45
C VAL A 518 19.17 42.72 -2.89
N SER A 519 19.12 43.04 -4.17
CA SER A 519 18.40 44.21 -4.70
C SER A 519 17.49 43.85 -5.87
N ILE A 520 16.36 44.55 -6.01
CA ILE A 520 15.44 44.43 -7.16
C ILE A 520 15.26 45.79 -7.83
N SER A 521 15.21 45.81 -9.16
CA SER A 521 14.82 46.99 -9.93
C SER A 521 13.35 46.91 -10.40
N ILE A 522 12.70 48.07 -10.56
CA ILE A 522 11.34 48.16 -11.12
C ILE A 522 11.29 47.54 -12.52
N ASN A 523 12.32 47.74 -13.35
CA ASN A 523 12.43 47.14 -14.67
C ASN A 523 12.42 45.61 -14.63
N ALA A 524 13.10 45.00 -13.64
CA ALA A 524 13.11 43.55 -13.48
C ALA A 524 11.71 43.00 -13.12
N ILE A 525 10.96 43.70 -12.25
CA ILE A 525 9.56 43.37 -11.95
C ILE A 525 8.71 43.45 -13.22
N ASP A 526 8.89 44.51 -14.00
CA ASP A 526 8.17 44.73 -15.26
C ASP A 526 8.44 43.63 -16.29
N ILE A 527 9.67 43.13 -16.38
CA ILE A 527 10.05 42.00 -17.22
C ILE A 527 9.29 40.74 -16.81
N VAL A 528 9.19 40.44 -15.52
CA VAL A 528 8.47 39.27 -15.01
C VAL A 528 6.96 39.41 -15.23
N LYS A 529 6.38 40.54 -14.83
CA LYS A 529 4.93 40.82 -14.98
C LYS A 529 4.46 40.75 -16.43
N LYS A 530 5.21 41.38 -17.33
CA LYS A 530 4.89 41.42 -18.77
C LYS A 530 5.42 40.18 -19.51
N MET A 531 6.00 39.22 -18.78
CA MET A 531 6.57 37.98 -19.31
C MET A 531 7.51 38.23 -20.49
N LYS A 532 8.43 39.20 -20.41
CA LYS A 532 9.34 39.60 -21.52
C LYS A 532 10.48 38.59 -21.71
N TRP A 533 10.10 37.38 -22.15
CA TRP A 533 10.98 36.25 -22.47
C TRP A 533 10.76 35.83 -23.92
N TYR A 534 11.86 35.60 -24.65
CA TYR A 534 11.85 35.29 -26.08
C TYR A 534 12.50 33.94 -26.42
N SER A 535 13.10 33.28 -25.43
CA SER A 535 13.61 31.91 -25.48
C SER A 535 13.28 31.18 -24.18
N PHE A 536 13.32 29.85 -24.21
CA PHE A 536 13.05 29.04 -23.02
C PHE A 536 14.10 29.26 -21.91
N ASP A 537 15.38 29.46 -22.26
CA ASP A 537 16.44 29.74 -21.28
C ASP A 537 16.26 31.12 -20.62
N GLN A 538 15.70 32.10 -21.36
CA GLN A 538 15.29 33.37 -20.76
C GLN A 538 14.12 33.19 -19.79
N TYR A 539 13.19 32.28 -20.06
CA TYR A 539 12.14 31.93 -19.11
C TYR A 539 12.73 31.32 -17.83
N LYS A 540 13.60 30.30 -17.93
CA LYS A 540 14.25 29.65 -16.77
C LYS A 540 14.99 30.65 -15.87
N THR A 541 15.64 31.64 -16.47
CA THR A 541 16.41 32.64 -15.71
C THR A 541 15.56 33.77 -15.15
N LYS A 542 14.60 34.29 -15.92
CA LYS A 542 13.84 35.50 -15.56
C LYS A 542 12.55 35.22 -14.80
N ALA A 543 11.84 34.12 -15.06
CA ALA A 543 10.59 33.82 -14.36
C ALA A 543 10.80 33.48 -12.87
N PHE A 544 12.00 33.03 -12.53
CA PHE A 544 12.39 32.57 -11.20
C PHE A 544 13.38 33.52 -10.49
N SER A 545 13.61 34.73 -11.03
CA SER A 545 14.52 35.72 -10.43
C SER A 545 13.86 36.58 -9.35
N ILE A 546 12.53 36.66 -9.33
CA ILE A 546 11.76 37.48 -8.40
C ILE A 546 10.61 36.67 -7.81
N TRP A 547 10.51 36.70 -6.49
CA TRP A 547 9.36 36.15 -5.77
C TRP A 547 8.35 37.24 -5.47
N ARG A 548 7.11 37.01 -5.88
CA ARG A 548 5.93 37.77 -5.51
C ARG A 548 5.29 37.10 -4.29
N VAL A 549 5.12 37.86 -3.21
CA VAL A 549 4.43 37.42 -2.00
C VAL A 549 3.24 38.33 -1.77
N VAL A 550 2.05 37.75 -1.58
CA VAL A 550 0.82 38.50 -1.30
C VAL A 550 0.40 38.17 0.12
N LEU A 551 0.35 39.18 0.98
CA LEU A 551 -0.10 39.05 2.37
C LEU A 551 -1.46 39.77 2.54
N PRO A 552 -2.41 39.21 3.29
CA PRO A 552 -3.65 39.92 3.65
C PRO A 552 -3.36 41.25 4.37
N MET A 553 -4.26 42.22 4.24
CA MET A 553 -4.18 43.49 4.98
C MET A 553 -4.20 43.28 6.50
N ASP A 554 -4.99 42.31 6.96
CA ASP A 554 -5.02 41.88 8.35
C ASP A 554 -3.79 41.01 8.65
N GLY A 555 -2.80 41.61 9.30
CA GLY A 555 -1.55 40.94 9.68
C GLY A 555 -1.75 39.70 10.56
N THR A 556 -2.88 39.54 11.24
CA THR A 556 -3.17 38.32 12.02
C THR A 556 -3.45 37.11 11.12
N LYS A 557 -3.85 37.35 9.86
CA LYS A 557 -4.17 36.33 8.85
C LYS A 557 -3.01 36.03 7.91
N TRP A 558 -1.78 36.36 8.28
CA TRP A 558 -0.61 36.15 7.44
C TRP A 558 -0.38 34.69 6.98
N LEU A 559 -0.97 33.69 7.64
CA LEU A 559 -0.92 32.30 7.16
C LEU A 559 -1.71 32.07 5.86
N ASP A 560 -2.66 32.95 5.55
CA ASP A 560 -3.49 32.89 4.33
C ASP A 560 -2.76 33.55 3.12
N SER A 561 -1.48 33.89 3.30
CA SER A 561 -0.64 34.51 2.28
C SER A 561 -0.25 33.55 1.17
N GLN A 562 0.06 34.12 0.01
CA GLN A 562 0.50 33.36 -1.17
C GLN A 562 1.89 33.77 -1.62
N CYS A 563 2.64 32.85 -2.23
CA CYS A 563 3.94 33.14 -2.82
C CYS A 563 4.14 32.35 -4.10
N ASN A 564 4.72 32.96 -5.13
CA ASN A 564 5.01 32.27 -6.39
C ASN A 564 6.34 31.48 -6.40
N CYS A 565 7.00 31.28 -5.25
CA CYS A 565 8.25 30.54 -5.22
C CYS A 565 8.00 29.01 -5.23
N PRO A 566 8.91 28.19 -5.81
CA PRO A 566 8.74 26.73 -5.88
C PRO A 566 8.45 26.07 -4.53
N ALA A 567 9.06 26.56 -3.45
CA ALA A 567 8.84 26.01 -2.11
C ALA A 567 7.39 26.19 -1.63
N PHE A 568 6.73 27.29 -1.98
CA PHE A 568 5.33 27.52 -1.63
C PHE A 568 4.42 26.59 -2.41
N PHE A 569 4.59 26.51 -3.73
CA PHE A 569 3.78 25.60 -4.55
C PHE A 569 3.85 24.15 -4.06
N LYS A 570 5.07 23.69 -3.75
CA LYS A 570 5.26 22.33 -3.24
C LYS A 570 4.69 22.12 -1.84
N LYS A 571 4.78 23.09 -0.92
CA LYS A 571 4.54 22.89 0.54
C LYS A 571 3.44 23.76 1.16
N PHE A 572 2.80 24.63 0.38
CA PHE A 572 1.84 25.66 0.78
C PHE A 572 2.35 26.68 1.81
N MET A 573 3.64 26.62 2.15
CA MET A 573 4.31 27.54 3.05
C MET A 573 5.79 27.65 2.67
N CYS A 574 6.34 28.86 2.75
CA CYS A 574 7.72 29.11 2.37
C CYS A 574 8.40 30.12 3.30
N LYS A 575 9.75 30.16 3.20
CA LYS A 575 10.55 31.09 4.00
C LYS A 575 10.27 32.57 3.73
N HIS A 576 9.72 32.89 2.56
CA HIS A 576 9.43 34.28 2.17
C HIS A 576 8.17 34.81 2.88
N ILE A 577 7.11 34.00 2.96
CA ILE A 577 5.87 34.36 3.67
C ILE A 577 6.17 34.58 5.16
N VAL A 578 6.71 33.55 5.82
CA VAL A 578 7.03 33.60 7.25
C VAL A 578 8.09 34.68 7.53
N GLY A 579 9.09 34.81 6.64
CA GLY A 579 10.13 35.81 6.76
C GLY A 579 9.61 37.25 6.66
N LEU A 580 8.69 37.52 5.75
CA LEU A 580 8.02 38.82 5.63
C LEU A 580 7.14 39.09 6.86
N ALA A 581 6.37 38.09 7.30
CA ALA A 581 5.58 38.20 8.53
C ALA A 581 6.44 38.52 9.76
N ILE A 582 7.66 37.98 9.86
CA ILE A 582 8.63 38.34 10.90
C ILE A 582 9.08 39.81 10.76
N ARG A 583 9.44 40.26 9.55
CA ARG A 583 9.89 41.65 9.31
C ARG A 583 8.80 42.69 9.59
N LEU A 584 7.56 42.35 9.25
CA LEU A 584 6.37 43.18 9.47
C LEU A 584 5.80 43.05 10.89
N ASN A 585 6.42 42.23 11.74
CA ASN A 585 6.02 41.98 13.11
C ASN A 585 4.59 41.37 13.26
N TYR A 586 4.15 40.63 12.25
CA TYR A 586 2.89 39.85 12.26
C TYR A 586 3.01 38.53 13.03
N CYS A 587 4.23 38.00 13.15
CA CYS A 587 4.51 36.82 13.95
C CYS A 587 5.86 36.88 14.64
N LYS A 588 6.02 36.10 15.71
CA LYS A 588 7.28 35.97 16.45
C LYS A 588 7.85 34.57 16.26
N PRO A 589 9.10 34.42 15.79
CA PRO A 589 9.70 33.11 15.63
C PRO A 589 9.90 32.45 17.01
N PRO A 590 9.65 31.14 17.12
CA PRO A 590 9.82 30.41 18.38
C PRO A 590 11.29 30.45 18.84
N PRO A 591 11.57 30.36 20.16
CA PRO A 591 12.95 30.38 20.67
C PRO A 591 13.88 29.36 20.02
N ALA A 592 13.39 28.14 19.76
CA ALA A 592 14.13 27.08 19.09
C ALA A 592 14.56 27.43 17.65
N ALA A 593 13.83 28.31 16.94
CA ALA A 593 14.22 28.77 15.61
C ALA A 593 15.32 29.85 15.65
N LYS A 594 15.54 30.47 16.83
CA LYS A 594 16.55 31.51 17.06
C LYS A 594 17.86 30.95 17.57
N SER A 595 17.92 29.66 17.95
CA SER A 595 19.09 29.05 18.55
C SER A 595 20.22 28.92 17.52
N VAL A 596 20.99 30.00 17.39
CA VAL A 596 22.39 29.90 16.99
C VAL A 596 23.08 29.17 18.13
N LYS A 597 23.81 28.07 17.86
CA LYS A 597 24.67 27.46 18.89
C LYS A 597 25.51 28.58 19.48
N PHE A 598 25.39 28.85 20.79
CA PHE A 598 26.35 29.70 21.47
C PHE A 598 27.71 29.04 21.24
N GLY A 599 28.50 29.61 20.33
CA GLY A 599 29.81 29.07 20.02
C GLY A 599 30.62 29.05 21.31
N GLU A 600 31.18 27.89 21.65
CA GLU A 600 32.26 27.85 22.62
C GLU A 600 33.26 28.92 22.21
N LYS A 601 33.45 29.92 23.08
CA LYS A 601 34.51 30.92 22.88
C LYS A 601 35.80 30.12 22.66
N ARG A 602 36.46 30.36 21.53
CA ARG A 602 37.80 29.86 21.26
C ARG A 602 38.64 30.10 22.53
N ARG A 603 39.21 29.05 23.13
CA ARG A 603 40.08 29.21 24.31
C ARG A 603 41.14 30.26 23.97
N ARG A 604 41.40 31.20 24.90
CA ARG A 604 42.39 32.26 24.71
C ARG A 604 43.75 31.63 24.35
N GLY A 605 44.34 32.03 23.22
CA GLY A 605 45.65 31.57 22.76
C GLY A 605 45.90 31.91 21.29
N ARG A 606 47.17 32.16 20.93
CA ARG A 606 47.59 32.48 19.55
C ARG A 606 47.25 31.30 18.62
N PRO A 607 46.62 31.52 17.45
CA PRO A 607 46.39 30.46 16.47
C PRO A 607 47.72 29.79 16.09
N SER A 608 47.79 28.46 16.11
CA SER A 608 48.94 27.74 15.59
C SER A 608 49.06 28.01 14.08
N LYS A 609 50.28 28.33 13.61
CA LYS A 609 50.55 28.52 12.18
C LYS A 609 50.19 27.22 11.44
N ALA A 610 49.47 27.35 10.32
CA ALA A 610 49.16 26.24 9.44
C ALA A 610 50.46 25.52 9.02
N LYS A 611 50.50 24.19 9.17
CA LYS A 611 51.58 23.36 8.60
C LYS A 611 51.33 23.24 7.10
N LYS A 612 52.39 23.38 6.28
CA LYS A 612 52.33 23.18 4.83
C LYS A 612 51.80 21.78 4.53
N ALA A 613 50.86 21.69 3.58
CA ALA A 613 50.31 20.43 3.10
C ALA A 613 51.43 19.58 2.46
N LEU A 614 51.45 18.29 2.77
CA LEU A 614 52.26 17.29 2.09
C LEU A 614 51.78 17.19 0.63
N LEU A 615 52.64 17.54 -0.31
CA LEU A 615 52.50 17.15 -1.70
C LEU A 615 53.02 15.71 -1.79
N ILE A 616 52.14 14.76 -2.08
CA ILE A 616 52.52 13.39 -2.43
C ILE A 616 53.00 13.45 -3.89
N GLN A 617 54.26 13.06 -4.13
CA GLN A 617 54.85 12.87 -5.46
C GLN A 617 54.43 11.51 -6.04
#